data_AF-X0UUC8-F1
#
_entry.id   AF-X0UUC8-F1
#
_cell.length_a   1.000
_cell.length_b   1.000
_cell.length_c   1.000
_cell.angle_alpha   90.00
_cell.angle_beta   90.00
_cell.angle_gamma   90.00
#
_symmetry.space_group_name_H-M   'P 1'
#
loop_
_entity.id
_entity.type
_entity.pdbx_description
1 polymer ?
#
loop_
_entity_poly.entity_id
_entity_poly.type
_entity_poly.pdbx_seq_one_letter_code
_entity_poly.pdbx_strand_id
1 'polypeptide(L)'
;VWDDDYNVTANAALRDAAGLGRIWTQVTVAPWYPLYHTVFWVGYQLWGLDALGYHLLNVLLHGLNAILVWRILWRLELHWAWFAAALFALHPVQVESVAWITELKNVLSTTFYLAAMSCYLSYAGWQRSSGSSPAAGRAYGFALFLFACALLTKTVTVTLPLALLLLVWWKRGRIGRGDVLPLLPLFGLGLVLGLVTALTEKYVVGASGFAWSHDLIERGLIAGRAFWFYAGKLLWPDPILFVYPRWTIDRGLPGAYIYPAAVA
;
A
#
# COMPACT_ATOMS: atom_id res chain seq x y z
N VAL A 1 12.17 1.11 -17.71
CA VAL A 1 12.10 0.02 -16.71
C VAL A 1 10.77 -0.71 -16.89
N TRP A 2 10.65 -1.98 -16.49
CA TRP A 2 9.62 -2.97 -16.89
C TRP A 2 8.26 -2.46 -17.38
N ASP A 3 7.52 -1.70 -16.57
CA ASP A 3 6.20 -1.16 -16.95
C ASP A 3 6.20 0.38 -17.08
N ASP A 4 7.35 1.05 -16.98
CA ASP A 4 7.49 2.49 -17.24
C ASP A 4 7.10 2.81 -18.67
N ASP A 5 7.41 1.89 -19.59
CA ASP A 5 7.07 2.09 -20.99
C ASP A 5 5.55 2.18 -21.15
N TYR A 6 4.82 1.32 -20.45
CA TYR A 6 3.37 1.32 -20.51
C TYR A 6 2.73 2.45 -19.72
N ASN A 7 3.24 2.77 -18.53
CA ASN A 7 2.64 3.74 -17.62
C ASN A 7 3.03 5.19 -17.93
N VAL A 8 4.20 5.41 -18.54
CA VAL A 8 4.77 6.75 -18.77
C VAL A 8 5.01 7.00 -20.26
N THR A 9 5.92 6.26 -20.92
CA THR A 9 6.42 6.64 -22.25
C THR A 9 5.45 6.38 -23.40
N ALA A 10 4.62 5.34 -23.31
CA ALA A 10 3.58 4.99 -24.28
C ALA A 10 2.16 5.38 -23.81
N ASN A 11 2.03 5.93 -22.60
CA ASN A 11 0.73 6.30 -22.05
C ASN A 11 0.18 7.58 -22.71
N ALA A 12 -0.73 7.40 -23.66
CA ALA A 12 -1.41 8.49 -24.36
C ALA A 12 -2.30 9.34 -23.44
N ALA A 13 -2.72 8.82 -22.28
CA ALA A 13 -3.54 9.58 -21.33
C ALA A 13 -2.75 10.71 -20.66
N LEU A 14 -1.41 10.69 -20.67
CA LEU A 14 -0.58 11.72 -20.03
C LEU A 14 -0.38 12.97 -20.89
N ARG A 15 -0.76 12.91 -22.18
CA ARG A 15 -0.30 13.87 -23.20
C ARG A 15 -1.15 15.12 -23.31
N ASP A 16 -2.43 15.04 -22.94
CA ASP A 16 -3.39 16.12 -23.11
C ASP A 16 -4.33 16.24 -21.91
N ALA A 17 -5.03 17.38 -21.79
CA ALA A 17 -5.97 17.64 -20.70
C ALA A 17 -7.19 16.71 -20.70
N ALA A 18 -7.63 16.26 -21.88
CA ALA A 18 -8.73 15.29 -21.97
C ALA A 18 -8.32 13.91 -21.42
N GLY A 19 -7.01 13.61 -21.41
CA GLY A 19 -6.40 12.44 -20.83
C GLY A 19 -6.64 12.32 -19.33
N LEU A 20 -6.73 13.45 -18.62
CA LEU A 20 -7.15 13.45 -17.22
C LEU A 20 -8.58 12.91 -17.07
N GLY A 21 -9.51 13.33 -17.94
CA GLY A 21 -10.85 12.77 -17.98
C GLY A 21 -10.86 11.26 -18.26
N ARG A 22 -10.02 10.80 -19.21
CA ARG A 22 -9.88 9.37 -19.54
C ARG A 22 -9.34 8.55 -18.36
N ILE A 23 -8.38 9.06 -17.59
CA ILE A 23 -7.84 8.38 -16.39
C ILE A 23 -8.94 8.01 -15.40
N TRP A 24 -9.90 8.90 -15.18
CA TRP A 24 -10.96 8.71 -14.18
C TRP A 24 -12.20 7.97 -14.70
N THR A 25 -12.40 7.92 -16.02
CA THR A 25 -13.62 7.37 -16.63
C THR A 25 -13.38 6.07 -17.40
N GLN A 26 -12.13 5.77 -17.77
CA GLN A 26 -11.75 4.65 -18.61
C GLN A 26 -10.57 3.89 -17.98
N VAL A 27 -10.55 2.58 -18.19
CA VAL A 27 -9.39 1.76 -17.87
C VAL A 27 -8.38 1.89 -19.01
N THR A 28 -7.54 2.92 -18.94
CA THR A 28 -6.52 3.20 -19.96
C THR A 28 -5.27 2.32 -19.79
N VAL A 29 -4.90 2.08 -18.53
CA VAL A 29 -3.79 1.23 -18.10
C VAL A 29 -4.26 0.39 -16.93
N ALA A 30 -4.02 -0.92 -16.99
CA ALA A 30 -4.32 -1.84 -15.90
C ALA A 30 -3.15 -1.96 -14.91
N PRO A 31 -3.41 -2.04 -13.59
CA PRO A 31 -4.72 -1.91 -12.93
C PRO A 31 -5.25 -0.47 -12.89
N TRP A 32 -6.57 -0.29 -12.74
CA TRP A 32 -7.20 1.03 -12.71
C TRP A 32 -6.89 1.78 -11.41
N TYR A 33 -5.86 2.64 -11.44
CA TYR A 33 -5.42 3.48 -10.32
C TYR A 33 -5.45 4.96 -10.71
N PRO A 34 -6.63 5.60 -10.71
CA PRO A 34 -6.80 6.92 -11.32
C PRO A 34 -6.02 8.03 -10.61
N LEU A 35 -5.81 7.94 -9.29
CA LEU A 35 -5.01 8.95 -8.58
C LEU A 35 -3.53 8.80 -8.91
N TYR A 36 -3.03 7.56 -8.99
CA TYR A 36 -1.66 7.27 -9.43
C TYR A 36 -1.39 7.80 -10.83
N HIS A 37 -2.29 7.52 -11.78
CA HIS A 37 -2.15 8.05 -13.15
C HIS A 37 -2.33 9.56 -13.22
N THR A 38 -3.13 10.16 -12.34
CA THR A 38 -3.24 11.64 -12.24
C THR A 38 -1.90 12.26 -11.80
N VAL A 39 -1.19 11.64 -10.84
CA VAL A 39 0.14 12.12 -10.45
C VAL A 39 1.13 11.97 -11.59
N PHE A 40 1.05 10.88 -12.37
CA PHE A 40 1.85 10.75 -13.58
C PHE A 40 1.50 11.77 -14.66
N TRP A 41 0.22 12.11 -14.80
CA TRP A 41 -0.23 13.16 -15.71
C TRP A 41 0.41 14.49 -15.33
N VAL A 42 0.28 14.89 -14.06
CA VAL A 42 0.90 16.13 -13.56
C VAL A 42 2.42 16.09 -13.76
N GLY A 43 3.07 14.97 -13.45
CA GLY A 43 4.51 14.83 -13.62
C GLY A 43 4.95 15.01 -15.08
N TYR A 44 4.25 14.36 -16.01
CA TYR A 44 4.53 14.51 -17.44
C TYR A 44 4.36 15.96 -17.90
N GLN A 45 3.34 16.68 -17.41
CA GLN A 45 3.14 18.08 -17.75
C GLN A 45 4.25 19.00 -17.19
N LEU A 46 4.87 18.65 -16.07
CA LEU A 46 5.90 19.46 -15.42
C LEU A 46 7.32 19.19 -15.96
N TRP A 47 7.66 17.93 -16.23
CA TRP A 47 9.03 17.54 -16.58
C TRP A 47 9.12 16.61 -17.81
N GLY A 48 8.01 16.36 -18.52
CA GLY A 48 8.00 15.55 -19.73
C GLY A 48 8.50 14.12 -19.46
N LEU A 49 9.45 13.66 -20.27
CA LEU A 49 10.09 12.35 -20.10
C LEU A 49 11.40 12.40 -19.30
N ASP A 50 11.73 13.55 -18.68
CA ASP A 50 12.90 13.63 -17.82
C ASP A 50 12.69 12.78 -16.56
N ALA A 51 13.49 11.72 -16.43
CA ALA A 51 13.44 10.77 -15.32
C ALA A 51 13.73 11.44 -13.96
N LEU A 52 14.49 12.53 -13.93
CA LEU A 52 14.93 13.18 -12.70
C LEU A 52 13.74 13.61 -11.83
N GLY A 53 12.71 14.22 -12.43
CA GLY A 53 11.52 14.68 -11.70
C GLY A 53 10.76 13.53 -11.03
N TYR A 54 10.63 12.40 -11.74
CA TYR A 54 9.96 11.21 -11.23
C TYR A 54 10.73 10.55 -10.07
N HIS A 55 12.06 10.39 -10.20
CA HIS A 55 12.88 9.84 -9.13
C HIS A 55 12.91 10.75 -7.90
N LEU A 56 13.00 12.07 -8.10
CA LEU A 56 12.95 13.03 -7.00
C LEU A 56 11.62 12.93 -6.24
N LEU A 57 10.49 12.82 -6.94
CA LEU A 57 9.19 12.64 -6.31
C LEU A 57 9.15 11.36 -5.45
N ASN A 58 9.64 10.23 -5.96
CA ASN A 58 9.69 8.98 -5.19
C ASN A 58 10.55 9.12 -3.92
N VAL A 59 11.74 9.72 -4.03
CA VAL A 59 12.65 9.91 -2.89
C VAL A 59 12.03 10.83 -1.83
N LEU A 60 11.41 11.94 -2.25
CA LEU A 60 10.75 12.87 -1.33
C LEU A 60 9.55 12.23 -0.61
N LEU A 61 8.72 11.48 -1.34
CA LEU A 61 7.61 10.74 -0.76
C LEU A 61 8.09 9.64 0.21
N HIS A 62 9.20 8.95 -0.11
CA HIS A 62 9.81 7.98 0.80
C HIS A 62 10.34 8.62 2.09
N GLY A 63 10.99 9.79 1.97
CA GLY A 63 11.40 10.58 3.14
C GLY A 63 10.20 10.98 4.00
N LEU A 64 9.10 11.42 3.39
CA LEU A 64 7.85 11.70 4.09
C LEU A 64 7.27 10.46 4.77
N ASN A 65 7.29 9.30 4.12
CA ASN A 65 6.87 8.02 4.71
C ASN A 65 7.68 7.70 5.95
N ALA A 66 9.00 7.84 5.91
CA ALA A 66 9.87 7.62 7.08
C ALA A 66 9.51 8.55 8.25
N ILE A 67 9.23 9.83 7.98
CA ILE A 67 8.78 10.79 8.99
C ILE A 67 7.41 10.37 9.56
N LEU A 68 6.47 9.93 8.73
CA LEU A 68 5.15 9.47 9.17
C LEU A 68 5.26 8.21 10.04
N VAL A 69 6.10 7.24 9.64
CA VAL A 69 6.42 6.04 10.45
C VAL A 69 6.95 6.47 11.81
N TRP A 70 7.98 7.31 11.85
CA TRP A 70 8.55 7.81 13.10
C TRP A 70 7.48 8.45 14.00
N ARG A 71 6.64 9.35 13.44
CA ARG A 71 5.59 10.03 14.19
C ARG A 71 4.54 9.09 14.74
N ILE A 72 4.15 8.05 13.98
CA ILE A 72 3.21 7.02 14.43
C ILE A 72 3.84 6.21 15.55
N LEU A 73 5.05 5.68 15.36
CA LEU A 73 5.73 4.87 16.38
C LEU A 73 6.02 5.68 17.66
N TRP A 74 6.38 6.95 17.54
CA TRP A 74 6.54 7.84 18.69
C TRP A 74 5.20 8.04 19.42
N ARG A 75 4.12 8.30 18.68
CA ARG A 75 2.77 8.41 19.25
C ARG A 75 2.33 7.14 19.97
N LEU A 76 2.76 5.98 19.49
CA LEU A 76 2.53 4.66 20.09
C LEU A 76 3.46 4.37 21.28
N GLU A 77 4.35 5.30 21.62
CA GLU A 77 5.27 5.27 22.76
C GLU A 77 6.35 4.21 22.67
N LEU A 78 6.84 3.93 21.46
CA LEU A 78 7.94 2.99 21.25
C LEU A 78 9.27 3.71 21.53
N HIS A 79 10.09 3.13 22.42
CA HIS A 79 11.38 3.70 22.82
C HIS A 79 12.34 3.95 21.66
N TRP A 80 12.35 3.07 20.65
CA TRP A 80 13.25 3.13 19.49
C TRP A 80 12.55 3.57 18.20
N ALA A 81 11.51 4.41 18.31
CA ALA A 81 10.72 4.87 17.16
C ALA A 81 11.57 5.52 16.05
N TRP A 82 12.57 6.33 16.40
CA TRP A 82 13.47 6.97 15.45
C TRP A 82 14.36 5.96 14.73
N PHE A 83 14.86 4.96 15.47
CA PHE A 83 15.73 3.92 14.92
C PHE A 83 14.94 3.01 13.97
N ALA A 84 13.73 2.61 14.35
CA ALA A 84 12.84 1.85 13.48
C ALA A 84 12.49 2.61 12.18
N ALA A 85 12.27 3.92 12.26
CA ALA A 85 12.04 4.75 11.08
C ALA A 85 13.29 4.94 10.21
N ALA A 86 14.48 5.06 10.81
CA ALA A 86 15.75 5.08 10.08
C ALA A 86 16.02 3.75 9.38
N LEU A 87 15.75 2.63 10.06
CA LEU A 87 15.80 1.30 9.46
C LEU A 87 14.83 1.24 8.28
N PHE A 88 13.56 1.62 8.47
CA PHE A 88 12.59 1.69 7.37
C PHE A 88 13.09 2.54 6.20
N ALA A 89 13.71 3.70 6.44
CA ALA A 89 14.17 4.60 5.40
C ALA A 89 15.36 4.03 4.58
N LEU A 90 16.29 3.37 5.26
CA LEU A 90 17.59 2.95 4.69
C LEU A 90 17.64 1.46 4.34
N HIS A 91 16.62 0.68 4.69
CA HIS A 91 16.62 -0.76 4.45
C HIS A 91 16.67 -1.08 2.93
N PRO A 92 17.56 -1.98 2.47
CA PRO A 92 17.71 -2.28 1.04
C PRO A 92 16.44 -2.77 0.34
N VAL A 93 15.51 -3.42 1.06
CA VAL A 93 14.20 -3.84 0.52
C VAL A 93 13.37 -2.66 -0.02
N GLN A 94 13.61 -1.44 0.44
CA GLN A 94 12.90 -0.26 -0.09
C GLN A 94 13.36 0.16 -1.48
N VAL A 95 14.55 -0.26 -1.92
CA VAL A 95 15.14 0.20 -3.18
C VAL A 95 14.22 -0.10 -4.36
N GLU A 96 13.58 -1.28 -4.39
CA GLU A 96 12.63 -1.64 -5.45
C GLU A 96 11.46 -0.64 -5.52
N SER A 97 10.93 -0.21 -4.37
CA SER A 97 9.79 0.73 -4.34
C SER A 97 10.19 2.17 -4.65
N VAL A 98 11.42 2.58 -4.33
CA VAL A 98 11.86 3.99 -4.46
C VAL A 98 12.57 4.25 -5.79
N ALA A 99 13.45 3.35 -6.22
CA ALA A 99 14.28 3.56 -7.40
C ALA A 99 13.49 3.40 -8.72
N TRP A 100 12.44 2.58 -8.74
CA TRP A 100 11.65 2.35 -9.94
C TRP A 100 10.51 3.37 -10.07
N ILE A 101 10.45 4.10 -11.19
CA ILE A 101 9.51 5.21 -11.43
C ILE A 101 8.05 4.80 -11.16
N THR A 102 7.57 3.71 -11.76
CA THR A 102 6.17 3.28 -11.62
C THR A 102 5.83 2.63 -10.28
N GLU A 103 6.83 2.31 -9.45
CA GLU A 103 6.59 1.98 -8.05
C GLU A 103 6.21 3.19 -7.19
N LEU A 104 6.08 4.38 -7.81
CA LEU A 104 5.31 5.50 -7.25
C LEU A 104 3.97 5.04 -6.67
N LYS A 105 3.29 4.06 -7.27
CA LYS A 105 2.06 3.46 -6.72
C LYS A 105 2.25 2.95 -5.29
N ASN A 106 3.39 2.37 -4.93
CA ASN A 106 3.70 1.93 -3.57
C ASN A 106 4.01 3.10 -2.65
N VAL A 107 4.92 3.98 -3.08
CA VAL A 107 5.42 5.06 -2.22
C VAL A 107 4.32 6.07 -1.90
N LEU A 108 3.51 6.45 -2.90
CA LEU A 108 2.40 7.38 -2.76
C LEU A 108 1.24 6.76 -1.97
N SER A 109 0.86 5.51 -2.27
CA SER A 109 -0.21 4.84 -1.51
C SER A 109 0.17 4.65 -0.04
N THR A 110 1.45 4.40 0.25
CA THR A 110 2.00 4.37 1.61
C THR A 110 1.91 5.73 2.30
N THR A 111 2.19 6.83 1.58
CA THR A 111 2.04 8.19 2.14
C THR A 111 0.61 8.43 2.59
N PHE A 112 -0.36 8.14 1.72
CA PHE A 112 -1.77 8.30 2.04
C PHE A 112 -2.24 7.35 3.15
N TYR A 113 -1.77 6.10 3.14
CA TYR A 113 -2.08 5.09 4.16
C TYR A 113 -1.60 5.53 5.55
N LEU A 114 -0.34 5.96 5.68
CA LEU A 114 0.24 6.39 6.95
C LEU A 114 -0.35 7.73 7.41
N ALA A 115 -0.63 8.65 6.48
CA ALA A 115 -1.31 9.90 6.80
C ALA A 115 -2.75 9.65 7.31
N ALA A 116 -3.50 8.75 6.65
CA ALA A 116 -4.83 8.33 7.08
C ALA A 116 -4.78 7.69 8.48
N MET A 117 -3.81 6.79 8.72
CA MET A 117 -3.57 6.20 10.04
C MET A 117 -3.29 7.26 11.09
N SER A 118 -2.40 8.21 10.81
CA SER A 118 -2.09 9.31 11.74
C SER A 118 -3.30 10.18 12.06
N CYS A 119 -4.13 10.52 11.05
CA CYS A 119 -5.38 11.24 11.25
C CYS A 119 -6.38 10.44 12.09
N TYR A 120 -6.54 9.14 11.80
CA TYR A 120 -7.43 8.26 12.56
C TYR A 120 -6.98 8.12 14.02
N LEU A 121 -5.69 7.91 14.27
CA LEU A 121 -5.15 7.83 15.63
C LEU A 121 -5.37 9.14 16.41
N SER A 122 -5.31 10.29 15.74
CA SER A 122 -5.66 11.59 16.35
C SER A 122 -7.15 11.66 16.70
N TYR A 123 -8.04 11.19 15.82
CA TYR A 123 -9.48 11.09 16.09
C TYR A 123 -9.76 10.15 17.27
N ALA A 124 -9.09 9.00 17.34
CA ALA A 124 -9.26 8.01 18.39
C ALA A 124 -8.67 8.44 19.75
N GLY A 125 -8.09 9.65 19.84
CA GLY A 125 -7.54 10.21 21.07
C GLY A 125 -6.17 9.65 21.47
N TRP A 126 -5.41 9.06 20.54
CA TRP A 126 -4.09 8.49 20.82
C TRP A 126 -3.03 9.59 20.82
N GLN A 127 -3.17 10.58 21.70
CA GLN A 127 -2.25 11.72 21.81
C GLN A 127 -1.47 11.62 23.11
N ARG A 128 -0.16 11.86 23.07
CA ARG A 128 0.67 11.90 24.29
C ARG A 128 0.32 13.10 25.19
N SER A 129 -0.12 14.21 24.60
CA SER A 129 -0.54 15.40 25.34
C SER A 129 -2.05 15.36 25.53
N SER A 130 -2.47 15.25 26.80
CA SER A 130 -3.86 15.30 27.24
C SER A 130 -4.48 16.66 26.92
N GLY A 131 -5.14 16.76 25.78
CA GLY A 131 -5.97 17.89 25.42
C GLY A 131 -7.12 17.41 24.54
N SER A 132 -8.36 17.61 25.01
CA SER A 132 -9.56 17.36 24.21
C SER A 132 -9.55 18.28 23.00
N SER A 133 -9.21 17.73 21.82
CA SER A 133 -9.15 18.54 20.60
C SER A 133 -10.54 18.64 19.97
N PRO A 134 -11.12 19.85 19.80
CA PRO A 134 -12.34 20.06 19.03
C PRO A 134 -12.20 19.70 17.52
N ALA A 135 -11.04 19.20 17.09
CA ALA A 135 -10.76 18.77 15.72
C ALA A 135 -10.99 17.27 15.46
N ALA A 136 -11.49 16.48 16.42
CA ALA A 136 -11.63 15.02 16.27
C ALA A 136 -12.45 14.63 15.03
N GLY A 137 -13.61 15.29 14.80
CA GLY A 137 -14.44 15.03 13.62
C GLY A 137 -13.74 15.38 12.29
N ARG A 138 -12.97 16.48 12.27
CA ARG A 138 -12.18 16.85 11.08
C ARG A 138 -11.07 15.83 10.81
N ALA A 139 -10.38 15.37 11.86
CA ALA A 139 -9.34 14.36 11.73
C ALA A 139 -9.89 13.05 11.15
N TYR A 140 -11.09 12.63 11.56
CA TYR A 140 -11.75 11.47 10.99
C TYR A 140 -12.14 11.66 9.51
N GLY A 141 -12.73 12.82 9.17
CA GLY A 141 -13.03 13.15 7.77
C GLY A 141 -11.80 13.14 6.87
N PHE A 142 -10.68 13.71 7.34
CA PHE A 142 -9.40 13.64 6.64
C PHE A 142 -8.85 12.21 6.53
N ALA A 143 -9.02 11.38 7.56
CA ALA A 143 -8.61 9.98 7.50
C ALA A 143 -9.36 9.21 6.40
N LEU A 144 -10.68 9.42 6.28
CA LEU A 144 -11.49 8.81 5.21
C LEU A 144 -11.05 9.28 3.83
N PHE A 145 -10.84 10.58 3.67
CA PHE A 145 -10.38 11.17 2.41
C PHE A 145 -9.02 10.60 1.99
N LEU A 146 -8.03 10.63 2.90
CA LEU A 146 -6.69 10.11 2.64
C LEU A 146 -6.72 8.60 2.37
N PHE A 147 -7.57 7.85 3.06
CA PHE A 147 -7.73 6.43 2.80
C PHE A 147 -8.32 6.15 1.40
N ALA A 148 -9.31 6.94 0.97
CA ALA A 148 -9.82 6.86 -0.40
C ALA A 148 -8.70 7.17 -1.43
N CYS A 149 -7.87 8.20 -1.18
CA CYS A 149 -6.70 8.48 -2.00
C CYS A 149 -5.71 7.30 -2.04
N ALA A 150 -5.48 6.63 -0.91
CA ALA A 150 -4.62 5.45 -0.83
C ALA A 150 -5.15 4.32 -1.74
N LEU A 151 -6.45 4.02 -1.65
CA LEU A 151 -7.11 3.00 -2.47
C LEU A 151 -7.08 3.34 -3.97
N LEU A 152 -7.32 4.60 -4.34
CA LEU A 152 -7.27 5.08 -5.73
C LEU A 152 -5.84 5.15 -6.30
N THR A 153 -4.83 4.99 -5.45
CA THR A 153 -3.41 4.88 -5.83
C THR A 153 -2.96 3.43 -5.94
N LYS A 154 -3.33 2.59 -4.96
CA LYS A 154 -3.07 1.15 -4.95
C LYS A 154 -4.04 0.46 -3.99
N THR A 155 -4.85 -0.48 -4.47
CA THR A 155 -5.93 -1.08 -3.69
C THR A 155 -5.49 -2.04 -2.59
N VAL A 156 -4.23 -2.52 -2.60
CA VAL A 156 -3.67 -3.31 -1.48
C VAL A 156 -3.75 -2.58 -0.13
N THR A 157 -3.89 -1.26 -0.14
CA THR A 157 -4.09 -0.43 1.05
C THR A 157 -5.40 -0.71 1.78
N VAL A 158 -6.33 -1.51 1.21
CA VAL A 158 -7.54 -2.04 1.85
C VAL A 158 -7.30 -2.69 3.23
N THR A 159 -6.06 -3.05 3.54
CA THR A 159 -5.61 -3.58 4.82
C THR A 159 -5.60 -2.56 5.97
N LEU A 160 -5.72 -1.25 5.71
CA LEU A 160 -5.67 -0.20 6.75
C LEU A 160 -6.60 -0.41 7.95
N PRO A 161 -7.92 -0.63 7.78
CA PRO A 161 -8.81 -0.85 8.91
C PRO A 161 -8.41 -2.08 9.74
N LEU A 162 -7.89 -3.14 9.12
CA LEU A 162 -7.39 -4.30 9.83
C LEU A 162 -6.10 -3.98 10.62
N ALA A 163 -5.18 -3.21 10.03
CA ALA A 163 -3.98 -2.74 10.73
C ALA A 163 -4.33 -1.84 11.93
N LEU A 164 -5.34 -0.98 11.82
CA LEU A 164 -5.84 -0.16 12.93
C LEU A 164 -6.42 -1.04 14.05
N LEU A 165 -7.20 -2.08 13.72
CA LEU A 165 -7.69 -3.05 14.71
C LEU A 165 -6.55 -3.81 15.39
N LEU A 166 -5.53 -4.21 14.63
CA LEU A 166 -4.34 -4.87 15.17
C LEU A 166 -3.59 -3.95 16.15
N LEU A 167 -3.44 -2.67 15.82
CA LEU A 167 -2.84 -1.68 16.72
C LEU A 167 -3.66 -1.51 18.01
N VAL A 168 -4.99 -1.42 17.90
CA VAL A 168 -5.90 -1.35 19.05
C VAL A 168 -5.73 -2.59 19.93
N TRP A 169 -5.79 -3.78 19.35
CA TRP A 169 -5.59 -5.04 20.06
C TRP A 169 -4.24 -5.09 20.75
N TRP A 170 -3.17 -4.73 20.04
CA TRP A 170 -1.81 -4.74 20.58
C TRP A 170 -1.64 -3.80 21.78
N LYS A 171 -2.17 -2.58 21.72
CA LYS A 171 -2.00 -1.58 22.80
C LYS A 171 -3.00 -1.71 23.94
N ARG A 172 -4.22 -2.21 23.69
CA ARG A 172 -5.30 -2.28 24.68
C ARG A 172 -5.64 -3.71 25.13
N GLY A 173 -5.07 -4.73 24.48
CA GLY A 173 -5.33 -6.16 24.75
C GLY A 173 -6.70 -6.67 24.28
N ARG A 174 -7.57 -5.80 23.77
CA ARG A 174 -8.94 -6.14 23.35
C ARG A 174 -9.46 -5.17 22.29
N ILE A 175 -10.37 -5.65 21.46
CA ILE A 175 -11.11 -4.87 20.46
C ILE A 175 -12.55 -4.72 20.94
N GLY A 176 -13.03 -3.49 21.09
CA GLY A 176 -14.41 -3.20 21.46
C GLY A 176 -15.26 -2.70 20.28
N ARG A 177 -16.59 -2.64 20.49
CA ARG A 177 -17.52 -2.06 19.50
C ARG A 177 -17.18 -0.62 19.13
N GLY A 178 -16.71 0.18 20.10
CA GLY A 178 -16.28 1.56 19.87
C GLY A 178 -15.04 1.70 18.98
N ASP A 179 -14.23 0.64 18.84
CA ASP A 179 -13.08 0.62 17.93
C ASP A 179 -13.49 0.15 16.53
N VAL A 180 -14.45 -0.77 16.43
CA VAL A 180 -14.93 -1.34 15.16
C VAL A 180 -15.89 -0.40 14.42
N LEU A 181 -16.85 0.22 15.12
CA LEU A 181 -17.89 1.05 14.49
C LEU A 181 -17.31 2.20 13.64
N PRO A 182 -16.31 2.98 14.10
CA PRO A 182 -15.69 4.02 13.28
C PRO A 182 -14.86 3.48 12.11
N LEU A 183 -14.57 2.18 12.04
CA LEU A 183 -13.84 1.58 10.93
C LEU A 183 -14.77 1.03 9.84
N LEU A 184 -16.08 0.90 10.10
CA LEU A 184 -17.04 0.40 9.12
C LEU A 184 -17.01 1.17 7.79
N PRO A 185 -16.92 2.52 7.77
CA PRO A 185 -16.82 3.24 6.50
C PRO A 185 -15.52 2.94 5.75
N LEU A 186 -14.41 2.69 6.46
CA LEU A 186 -13.14 2.29 5.83
C LEU A 186 -13.26 0.88 5.25
N PHE A 187 -13.87 -0.06 5.97
CA PHE A 187 -14.16 -1.39 5.43
C PHE A 187 -15.06 -1.31 4.19
N GLY A 188 -16.10 -0.47 4.23
CA GLY A 188 -17.00 -0.25 3.09
C GLY A 188 -16.26 0.30 1.85
N LEU A 189 -15.46 1.36 2.01
CA LEU A 189 -14.64 1.91 0.93
C LEU A 189 -13.66 0.88 0.36
N GLY A 190 -12.98 0.15 1.25
CA GLY A 190 -12.04 -0.89 0.90
C GLY A 190 -12.69 -2.03 0.12
N LEU A 191 -13.87 -2.50 0.55
CA LEU A 191 -14.63 -3.53 -0.13
C LEU A 191 -15.06 -3.06 -1.53
N VAL A 192 -15.62 -1.85 -1.64
CA VAL A 192 -16.09 -1.31 -2.93
C VAL A 192 -14.93 -1.19 -3.93
N LEU A 193 -13.84 -0.51 -3.57
CA LEU A 193 -12.72 -0.32 -4.50
C LEU A 193 -11.91 -1.60 -4.74
N GLY A 194 -11.84 -2.50 -3.74
CA GLY A 194 -11.28 -3.83 -3.90
C GLY A 194 -12.07 -4.67 -4.90
N LEU A 195 -13.40 -4.66 -4.82
CA LEU A 195 -14.28 -5.32 -5.80
C LEU A 195 -14.13 -4.72 -7.18
N VAL A 196 -14.11 -3.39 -7.31
CA VAL A 196 -13.89 -2.72 -8.60
C VAL A 196 -12.58 -3.18 -9.24
N THR A 197 -11.50 -3.26 -8.45
CA THR A 197 -10.20 -3.76 -8.95
C THR A 197 -10.31 -5.22 -9.38
N ALA A 198 -10.85 -6.10 -8.53
CA ALA A 198 -10.98 -7.51 -8.83
C ALA A 198 -11.81 -7.78 -10.09
N LEU A 199 -12.91 -7.04 -10.28
CA LEU A 199 -13.76 -7.13 -11.47
C LEU A 199 -13.03 -6.60 -12.71
N THR A 200 -12.30 -5.49 -12.58
CA THR A 200 -11.52 -4.92 -13.69
C THR A 200 -10.39 -5.87 -14.11
N GLU A 201 -9.64 -6.43 -13.17
CA GLU A 201 -8.59 -7.40 -13.45
C GLU A 201 -9.14 -8.66 -14.14
N LYS A 202 -10.29 -9.16 -13.67
CA LYS A 202 -10.91 -10.33 -14.27
C LYS A 202 -11.46 -10.08 -15.67
N TYR A 203 -12.22 -9.00 -15.88
CA TYR A 203 -13.02 -8.81 -17.09
C TYR A 203 -12.40 -7.86 -18.12
N VAL A 204 -11.51 -6.96 -17.71
CA VAL A 204 -10.85 -6.00 -18.62
C VAL A 204 -9.43 -6.44 -18.93
N VAL A 205 -8.66 -6.84 -17.91
CA VAL A 205 -7.26 -7.27 -18.06
C VAL A 205 -7.16 -8.71 -18.53
N GLY A 206 -8.20 -9.51 -18.28
CA GLY A 206 -8.24 -10.91 -18.65
C GLY A 206 -7.36 -11.79 -17.77
N ALA A 207 -7.14 -11.41 -16.50
CA ALA A 207 -6.45 -12.22 -15.49
C ALA A 207 -7.29 -13.46 -15.11
N SER A 208 -7.39 -14.38 -16.06
CA SER A 208 -8.20 -15.60 -16.02
C SER A 208 -7.41 -16.76 -16.63
N GLY A 209 -7.78 -18.00 -16.28
CA GLY A 209 -7.13 -19.23 -16.77
C GLY A 209 -6.37 -20.01 -15.69
N PHE A 210 -5.77 -21.13 -16.09
CA PHE A 210 -5.16 -22.12 -15.19
C PHE A 210 -4.02 -21.56 -14.34
N ALA A 211 -3.28 -20.57 -14.86
CA ALA A 211 -2.22 -19.87 -14.11
C ALA A 211 -2.75 -19.03 -12.93
N TRP A 212 -4.06 -18.80 -12.85
CA TRP A 212 -4.73 -18.00 -11.82
C TRP A 212 -5.71 -18.83 -10.97
N SER A 213 -5.87 -20.12 -11.27
CA SER A 213 -6.83 -21.01 -10.61
C SER A 213 -6.24 -21.73 -9.41
N HIS A 214 -5.62 -20.98 -8.49
CA HIS A 214 -5.19 -21.55 -7.21
C HIS A 214 -6.37 -21.78 -6.29
N ASP A 215 -6.47 -23.00 -5.74
CA ASP A 215 -7.46 -23.33 -4.73
C ASP A 215 -7.12 -22.67 -3.37
N LEU A 216 -8.01 -22.81 -2.38
CA LEU A 216 -7.81 -22.18 -1.06
C LEU A 216 -6.58 -22.71 -0.31
N ILE A 217 -6.23 -23.99 -0.52
CA ILE A 217 -5.08 -24.61 0.14
C ILE A 217 -3.79 -24.06 -0.46
N GLU A 218 -3.69 -24.04 -1.80
CA GLU A 218 -2.55 -23.47 -2.50
C GLU A 218 -2.32 -22.00 -2.15
N ARG A 219 -3.39 -21.22 -2.05
CA ARG A 219 -3.32 -19.82 -1.57
C ARG A 219 -2.78 -19.74 -0.14
N GLY A 220 -3.21 -20.64 0.75
CA GLY A 220 -2.68 -20.74 2.12
C GLY A 220 -1.20 -21.09 2.16
N LEU A 221 -0.76 -22.05 1.33
CA LEU A 221 0.66 -22.42 1.19
C LEU A 221 1.51 -21.25 0.69
N ILE A 222 1.03 -20.54 -0.33
CA ILE A 222 1.68 -19.33 -0.86
C ILE A 222 1.76 -18.25 0.23
N ALA A 223 0.68 -18.00 0.96
CA ALA A 223 0.64 -16.97 2.01
C ALA A 223 1.63 -17.27 3.16
N GLY A 224 1.66 -18.52 3.63
CA GLY A 224 2.62 -18.94 4.66
C GLY A 224 4.07 -18.80 4.18
N ARG A 225 4.37 -19.21 2.94
CA ARG A 225 5.71 -19.08 2.35
C ARG A 225 6.09 -17.61 2.12
N ALA A 226 5.14 -16.77 1.69
CA ALA A 226 5.33 -15.34 1.51
C ALA A 226 5.71 -14.65 2.81
N PHE A 227 5.06 -14.99 3.92
CA PHE A 227 5.40 -14.46 5.24
C PHE A 227 6.89 -14.68 5.57
N TRP A 228 7.36 -15.93 5.50
CA TRP A 228 8.75 -16.27 5.80
C TRP A 228 9.75 -15.71 4.79
N PHE A 229 9.36 -15.63 3.51
CA PHE A 229 10.19 -15.00 2.48
C PHE A 229 10.45 -13.53 2.81
N TYR A 230 9.39 -12.75 3.10
CA TYR A 230 9.55 -11.33 3.43
C TYR A 230 10.20 -11.10 4.79
N ALA A 231 9.92 -11.94 5.80
CA ALA A 231 10.64 -11.91 7.08
C ALA A 231 12.14 -12.17 6.88
N GLY A 232 12.50 -13.14 6.04
CA GLY A 232 13.88 -13.41 5.64
C GLY A 232 14.52 -12.21 4.94
N LYS A 233 13.81 -11.55 4.00
CA LYS A 233 14.31 -10.35 3.31
C LYS A 233 14.51 -9.15 4.24
N LEU A 234 13.77 -9.05 5.33
CA LEU A 234 13.99 -8.02 6.37
C LEU A 234 15.26 -8.28 7.19
N LEU A 235 15.71 -9.54 7.31
CA LEU A 235 16.93 -9.89 8.04
C LEU A 235 18.17 -9.92 7.13
N TRP A 236 18.01 -10.46 5.92
CA TRP A 236 19.07 -10.61 4.93
C TRP A 236 18.54 -10.29 3.52
N PRO A 237 18.64 -9.02 3.07
CA PRO A 237 18.08 -8.57 1.82
C PRO A 237 18.99 -8.90 0.63
N ASP A 238 19.29 -10.17 0.41
CA ASP A 238 20.10 -10.65 -0.72
C ASP A 238 19.60 -12.04 -1.20
N PRO A 239 19.53 -12.30 -2.52
CA PRO A 239 19.58 -11.32 -3.61
C PRO A 239 18.30 -10.48 -3.68
N ILE A 240 18.38 -9.21 -4.05
CA ILE A 240 17.21 -8.40 -4.42
C ILE A 240 17.01 -8.54 -5.92
N LEU A 241 15.89 -9.15 -6.33
CA LEU A 241 15.60 -9.47 -7.72
C LEU A 241 14.40 -8.67 -8.20
N PHE A 242 14.55 -8.03 -9.36
CA PHE A 242 13.46 -7.31 -9.99
C PHE A 242 12.26 -8.21 -10.33
N VAL A 243 12.51 -9.47 -10.72
CA VAL A 243 11.49 -10.53 -10.82
C VAL A 243 11.99 -11.76 -10.08
N TYR A 244 11.29 -12.14 -9.01
CA TYR A 244 11.61 -13.37 -8.29
C TYR A 244 11.12 -14.61 -9.06
N PRO A 245 11.86 -15.73 -9.01
CA PRO A 245 11.41 -16.99 -9.56
C PRO A 245 10.07 -17.42 -8.96
N ARG A 246 9.15 -17.91 -9.81
CA ARG A 246 7.87 -18.43 -9.34
C ARG A 246 8.08 -19.67 -8.48
N TRP A 247 7.38 -19.72 -7.35
CA TRP A 247 7.35 -20.93 -6.54
C TRP A 247 6.50 -22.00 -7.20
N THR A 248 7.03 -23.22 -7.25
CA THR A 248 6.23 -24.41 -7.51
C THR A 248 5.42 -24.72 -6.26
N ILE A 249 4.09 -24.67 -6.39
CA ILE A 249 3.15 -24.99 -5.31
C ILE A 249 2.61 -26.38 -5.59
N ASP A 250 2.84 -27.30 -4.66
CA ASP A 250 2.37 -28.67 -4.75
C ASP A 250 1.79 -29.10 -3.40
N ARG A 251 0.48 -29.33 -3.38
CA ARG A 251 -0.26 -29.87 -2.23
C ARG A 251 0.19 -31.27 -1.83
N GLY A 252 0.77 -32.03 -2.76
CA GLY A 252 1.29 -33.37 -2.53
C GLY A 252 2.58 -33.40 -1.73
N LEU A 253 3.25 -32.25 -1.52
CA LEU A 253 4.50 -32.16 -0.77
C LEU A 253 4.23 -31.79 0.70
N PRO A 254 4.44 -32.70 1.67
CA PRO A 254 4.22 -32.41 3.08
C PRO A 254 5.06 -31.23 3.60
N GLY A 255 6.26 -31.04 3.05
CA GLY A 255 7.14 -29.93 3.41
C GLY A 255 6.57 -28.54 3.11
N ALA A 256 5.62 -28.42 2.17
CA ALA A 256 4.98 -27.15 1.86
C ALA A 256 4.15 -26.60 3.05
N TYR A 257 3.63 -27.48 3.90
CA TYR A 257 2.78 -27.13 5.04
C TYR A 257 3.57 -26.62 6.25
N ILE A 258 4.90 -26.79 6.28
CA ILE A 258 5.76 -26.27 7.36
C ILE A 258 5.66 -24.74 7.44
N TYR A 259 5.61 -24.07 6.29
CA TYR A 259 5.55 -22.60 6.24
C TYR A 259 4.32 -22.02 6.95
N PRO A 260 3.07 -22.36 6.57
CA PRO A 260 1.90 -21.84 7.27
C PRO A 260 1.79 -22.35 8.71
N ALA A 261 2.21 -23.59 9.01
CA ALA A 261 2.17 -24.12 10.37
C ALA A 261 3.09 -23.35 11.34
N ALA A 262 4.27 -22.91 10.87
CA ALA A 262 5.21 -22.16 11.70
C ALA A 262 4.78 -20.71 12.02
N VAL A 263 3.74 -20.20 11.33
CA VAL A 263 3.19 -18.84 11.58
C VAL A 263 2.13 -18.83 12.68
N ALA A 264 1.45 -19.97 12.89
CA ALA A 264 0.33 -20.12 13.83
C ALA A 264 0.80 -20.35 15.27
#